data_AF-A0A1G2BVI5-F1
#
_entry.id   AF-A0A1G2BVI5-F1
#
_cell.length_a   1.000
_cell.length_b   1.000
_cell.length_c   1.000
_cell.angle_alpha   90.00
_cell.angle_beta   90.00
_cell.angle_gamma   90.00
#
_symmetry.space_group_name_H-M   'P 1'
#
loop_
_entity.id
_entity.type
_entity.pdbx_description
1 polymer ?
#
loop_
_entity_poly.entity_id
_entity_poly.type
_entity_poly.pdbx_seq_one_letter_code
_entity_poly.pdbx_strand_id
1 'polypeptide(L)'
;MNVTLKKYKQIAPVVLRRLGYAPYINKEGEQSFVRRPHGTEFPRYHLYVQEEDDTMMRCSLHLDQKAPSYMGSRAHGGDYESEAVQRELERMHGLNIPSN
;
A
#
# COMPACT_ATOMS: atom_id res chain seq x y z
N MET A 1 5.49 -7.16 0.42
CA MET A 1 6.82 -6.60 0.81
C MET A 1 6.59 -5.40 1.71
N ASN A 2 7.51 -5.10 2.62
CA ASN A 2 7.35 -4.01 3.59
C ASN A 2 8.43 -2.94 3.34
N VAL A 3 8.07 -1.67 3.41
CA VAL A 3 8.98 -0.53 3.29
C VAL A 3 8.76 0.42 4.45
N THR A 4 9.81 1.04 4.93
CA THR A 4 9.71 2.09 5.96
C THR A 4 9.82 3.45 5.29
N LEU A 5 8.84 4.31 5.53
CA LEU A 5 8.79 5.66 4.98
C LEU A 5 8.89 6.71 6.09
N LYS A 6 9.58 7.81 5.79
CA LYS A 6 9.64 9.00 6.65
C LYS A 6 8.44 9.88 6.35
N LYS A 7 7.62 10.17 7.37
CA LYS A 7 6.46 11.06 7.29
C LYS A 7 6.73 12.49 7.77
N TYR A 8 7.92 12.81 8.28
CA TYR A 8 8.38 14.17 8.68
C TYR A 8 7.28 15.08 9.26
N LYS A 9 6.70 14.71 10.42
CA LYS A 9 5.59 15.38 11.13
C LYS A 9 4.25 15.47 10.39
N GLN A 10 4.14 14.96 9.16
CA GLN A 10 2.86 14.85 8.46
C GLN A 10 2.13 13.58 8.93
N ILE A 11 0.80 13.64 8.97
CA ILE A 11 -0.02 12.46 9.25
C ILE A 11 0.01 11.50 8.04
N ALA A 12 0.06 10.19 8.29
CA ALA A 12 0.17 9.17 7.25
C ALA A 12 -0.86 9.33 6.10
N PRO A 13 -2.16 9.64 6.35
CA PRO A 13 -3.12 9.80 5.26
C PRO A 13 -2.78 10.92 4.26
N VAL A 14 -2.13 12.01 4.71
CA VAL A 14 -1.74 13.13 3.85
C VAL A 14 -0.62 12.71 2.91
N VAL A 15 0.39 12.04 3.45
CA VAL A 15 1.50 11.47 2.68
C VAL A 15 0.99 10.49 1.63
N LEU A 16 0.10 9.58 2.03
CA LEU A 16 -0.39 8.51 1.15
C LEU A 16 -1.30 9.04 0.04
N ARG A 17 -2.10 10.08 0.31
CA ARG A 17 -2.86 10.78 -0.74
C ARG A 17 -1.97 11.37 -1.82
N ARG A 18 -0.83 11.97 -1.44
CA ARG A 18 0.16 12.49 -2.42
C ARG A 18 0.77 11.37 -3.27
N LEU A 19 0.89 10.17 -2.70
CA LEU A 19 1.35 8.98 -3.40
C LEU A 19 0.26 8.33 -4.29
N GLY A 20 -0.96 8.86 -4.31
CA GLY A 20 -2.08 8.34 -5.10
C GLY A 20 -2.84 7.20 -4.43
N TYR A 21 -2.69 7.02 -3.12
CA TYR A 21 -3.42 6.04 -2.34
C TYR A 21 -4.67 6.66 -1.71
N ALA A 22 -5.79 5.96 -1.83
CA ALA A 22 -7.05 6.32 -1.20
C ALA A 22 -7.26 5.49 0.08
N PRO A 23 -7.82 6.08 1.15
CA PRO A 23 -8.16 5.34 2.36
C PRO A 23 -9.22 4.27 2.06
N TYR A 24 -9.03 3.09 2.64
CA TYR A 24 -9.93 1.95 2.55
C TYR A 24 -10.07 1.34 3.95
N ILE A 25 -11.28 1.37 4.47
CA ILE A 25 -11.61 0.77 5.77
C ILE A 25 -12.16 -0.62 5.48
N ASN A 26 -11.51 -1.65 6.03
CA ASN A 26 -12.03 -3.01 5.90
C ASN A 26 -13.25 -3.20 6.84
N LYS A 27 -13.93 -4.34 6.74
CA LYS A 27 -15.10 -4.64 7.58
C LYS A 27 -14.77 -4.74 9.08
N GLU A 28 -13.50 -4.92 9.42
CA GLU A 28 -13.00 -5.04 10.79
C GLU A 28 -12.64 -3.67 11.38
N GLY A 29 -12.77 -2.59 10.61
CA GLY A 29 -12.45 -1.22 11.03
C GLY A 29 -10.97 -0.86 10.90
N GLU A 30 -10.13 -1.76 10.37
CA GLU A 30 -8.73 -1.47 10.10
C GLU A 30 -8.62 -0.51 8.91
N GLN A 31 -7.94 0.60 9.14
CA GLN A 31 -7.66 1.57 8.10
C GLN A 31 -6.46 1.10 7.28
N SER A 32 -6.71 0.89 5.99
CA SER A 32 -5.70 0.58 5.00
C SER A 32 -5.82 1.55 3.83
N PHE A 33 -4.97 1.40 2.83
CA PHE A 33 -4.88 2.31 1.71
C PHE A 33 -4.81 1.52 0.42
N VAL A 34 -5.54 1.96 -0.61
CA VAL A 34 -5.57 1.26 -1.89
C VAL A 34 -5.22 2.19 -3.04
N ARG A 35 -4.50 1.65 -4.02
CA ARG A 35 -4.22 2.33 -5.30
C ARG A 35 -4.57 1.43 -6.47
N ARG A 36 -5.33 1.98 -7.42
CA ARG A 36 -5.76 1.29 -8.64
C ARG A 36 -5.02 1.89 -9.84
N PRO A 37 -3.99 1.23 -10.40
CA PRO A 37 -3.23 1.76 -11.53
C PRO A 37 -4.08 1.90 -12.81
N HIS A 38 -5.05 1.02 -13.04
CA HIS A 38 -5.83 0.97 -14.29
C HIS A 38 -7.30 1.40 -14.14
N GLY A 39 -7.72 1.92 -12.98
CA GLY A 39 -9.11 2.30 -12.71
C GLY A 39 -10.12 1.13 -12.64
N THR A 40 -9.68 -0.10 -12.95
CA THR A 40 -10.44 -1.34 -12.84
C THR A 40 -10.42 -1.89 -11.41
N GLU A 41 -11.28 -2.88 -11.12
CA GLU A 41 -11.35 -3.50 -9.78
C GLU A 41 -10.06 -4.23 -9.40
N PHE A 42 -9.38 -4.80 -10.39
CA PHE A 42 -8.06 -5.42 -10.30
C PHE A 42 -7.20 -5.06 -11.52
N PRO A 43 -5.86 -5.05 -11.40
CA PRO A 43 -5.09 -5.25 -10.17
C PRO A 43 -5.19 -4.01 -9.25
N ARG A 44 -5.17 -4.23 -7.94
CA ARG A 44 -5.15 -3.16 -6.93
C ARG A 44 -4.01 -3.37 -5.95
N TYR A 45 -3.32 -2.29 -5.60
CA TYR A 45 -2.34 -2.29 -4.54
C TYR A 45 -3.06 -2.07 -3.21
N HIS A 46 -2.83 -2.96 -2.25
CA HIS A 46 -3.28 -2.84 -0.87
C HIS A 46 -2.08 -2.49 0.00
N LEU A 47 -2.15 -1.33 0.64
CA LEU A 47 -1.12 -0.77 1.48
C LEU A 47 -1.64 -0.71 2.91
N TYR A 48 -1.03 -1.50 3.79
CA TYR A 48 -1.23 -1.39 5.23
C TYR A 48 -0.19 -0.46 5.80
N VAL A 49 -0.62 0.49 6.62
CA VAL A 49 0.29 1.45 7.24
C VAL A 49 0.20 1.31 8.74
N GLN A 50 1.35 1.02 9.33
CA GLN A 50 1.55 0.95 10.76
C GLN A 50 2.48 2.09 11.14
N GLU A 51 2.01 3.00 12.00
CA GLU A 51 2.86 4.06 12.52
C GLU A 51 3.82 3.45 13.54
N GLU A 52 5.13 3.62 13.31
CA GLU A 52 6.17 3.16 14.25
C GLU A 52 6.51 4.29 15.22
N ASP A 53 6.59 5.53 14.73
CA ASP A 53 6.79 6.74 15.53
C ASP A 53 6.21 7.99 14.85
N ASP A 54 6.41 9.18 15.43
CA ASP A 54 5.92 10.46 14.91
C ASP A 54 6.51 10.86 13.55
N THR A 55 7.63 10.25 13.16
CA THR A 55 8.41 10.56 11.98
C THR A 55 8.50 9.41 10.97
N MET A 56 8.17 8.18 11.38
CA MET A 56 8.34 6.95 10.64
C MET A 56 7.05 6.15 10.60
N MET A 57 6.79 5.56 9.45
CA MET A 57 5.70 4.60 9.27
C MET A 57 6.19 3.40 8.48
N ARG A 58 5.73 2.23 8.89
CA ARG A 58 5.92 0.99 8.16
C ARG A 58 4.75 0.77 7.22
N CYS A 59 5.07 0.59 5.94
CA CYS A 59 4.11 0.38 4.88
C CYS A 59 4.27 -1.04 4.33
N SER A 60 3.25 -1.88 4.47
CA SER A 60 3.21 -3.23 3.89
C SER A 60 2.37 -3.20 2.62
N LEU A 61 3.01 -3.39 1.47
CA LEU A 61 2.40 -3.36 0.14
C LEU A 61 2.11 -4.79 -0.36
N HIS A 62 0.88 -4.97 -0.81
CA HIS A 62 0.34 -6.19 -1.40
C HIS A 62 -0.29 -5.87 -2.76
N LEU A 63 -0.14 -6.77 -3.74
CA LEU A 63 -0.79 -6.65 -5.04
C LEU A 63 -1.90 -7.70 -5.14
N ASP A 64 -3.15 -7.25 -5.12
CA ASP A 64 -4.29 -8.10 -5.41
C ASP A 64 -4.50 -8.11 -6.93
N GLN A 65 -4.23 -9.24 -7.58
CA GLN A 65 -4.43 -9.40 -9.03
C GLN A 65 -5.82 -9.93 -9.41
N LYS A 66 -6.55 -10.53 -8.46
CA LYS A 66 -7.89 -11.07 -8.66
C LYS A 66 -8.72 -10.94 -7.38
N ALA A 67 -10.05 -10.92 -7.52
CA ALA A 67 -10.94 -11.05 -6.38
C ALA A 67 -10.60 -12.33 -5.59
N PRO A 68 -10.57 -12.30 -4.25
CA PRO A 68 -10.32 -13.49 -3.47
C PRO A 68 -11.44 -14.49 -3.73
N SER A 69 -11.16 -15.50 -4.56
CA SER A 69 -12.03 -16.66 -4.72
C SER A 69 -11.90 -17.50 -3.45
N TYR A 70 -12.73 -17.22 -2.44
CA TYR A 70 -12.89 -18.07 -1.26
C TYR A 70 -13.58 -19.38 -1.67
N MET A 71 -12.86 -20.24 -2.39
CA MET A 71 -13.16 -21.66 -2.53
C MET A 71 -11.87 -22.44 -2.20
N GLY A 72 -11.72 -22.76 -0.93
CA GLY A 72 -11.14 -24.04 -0.47
C GLY A 72 -9.71 -24.41 -0.83
N SER A 73 -8.87 -23.52 -1.37
CA SER A 73 -7.49 -23.88 -1.68
C SER A 73 -6.57 -22.70 -1.45
N ARG A 74 -5.47 -22.94 -0.70
CA ARG A 74 -4.36 -22.00 -0.52
C ARG A 74 -3.88 -21.56 -1.90
N ALA A 75 -4.41 -20.43 -2.37
CA ALA A 75 -3.98 -19.82 -3.60
C ALA A 75 -2.56 -19.30 -3.37
N HIS A 76 -1.56 -20.11 -3.69
CA HIS A 76 -0.17 -19.70 -3.95
C HIS A 76 -0.11 -18.85 -5.23
N GLY A 77 -0.95 -17.82 -5.31
CA GLY A 77 -0.98 -16.82 -6.39
C GLY A 77 -0.69 -15.44 -5.82
N GLY A 78 0.07 -15.38 -4.73
CA GLY A 78 0.67 -14.14 -4.29
C GLY A 78 1.88 -13.92 -5.16
N ASP A 79 1.69 -13.13 -6.21
CA ASP A 79 2.73 -12.50 -7.00
C ASP A 79 3.46 -11.45 -6.12
N TYR A 80 3.92 -11.89 -4.95
CA TYR A 80 4.54 -11.09 -3.89
C TYR A 80 5.83 -10.42 -4.37
N GLU A 81 6.37 -10.87 -5.50
CA GLU A 81 7.59 -10.43 -6.17
C GLU A 81 7.36 -10.01 -7.62
N SER A 82 6.13 -9.67 -8.01
CA SER A 82 5.91 -9.10 -9.34
C SER A 82 6.69 -7.78 -9.48
N GLU A 83 7.34 -7.55 -10.63
CA GLU A 83 8.06 -6.29 -10.92
C GLU A 83 7.20 -5.06 -10.60
N ALA A 84 5.88 -5.19 -10.73
CA ALA A 84 4.90 -4.17 -10.38
C ALA A 84 4.95 -3.74 -8.91
N VAL A 85 5.21 -4.64 -7.95
CA VAL A 85 5.38 -4.31 -6.53
C VAL A 85 6.71 -3.62 -6.30
N GLN A 86 7.79 -4.16 -6.88
CA GLN A 86 9.14 -3.59 -6.74
C GLN A 86 9.21 -2.16 -7.28
N ARG A 87 8.71 -1.92 -8.50
CA ARG A 87 8.65 -0.58 -9.11
C ARG A 87 7.83 0.39 -8.27
N GLU A 88 6.76 -0.08 -7.62
CA GLU A 88 5.95 0.78 -6.76
C GLU A 88 6.68 1.14 -5.46
N LEU A 89 7.41 0.19 -4.86
CA LEU A 89 8.26 0.45 -3.70
C LEU A 89 9.39 1.42 -4.03
N GLU A 90 10.05 1.22 -5.18
CA GLU A 90 11.08 2.14 -5.69
C GLU A 90 10.51 3.55 -5.90
N ARG A 91 9.31 3.66 -6.47
CA ARG A 91 8.62 4.95 -6.62
C ARG A 91 8.36 5.61 -5.26
N MET A 92 7.88 4.84 -4.28
CA MET A 92 7.62 5.34 -2.92
C MET A 92 8.90 5.77 -2.21
N HIS A 93 10.01 5.04 -2.40
CA HIS A 93 11.31 5.37 -1.82
C HIS A 93 11.98 6.57 -2.53
N GLY A 94 11.84 6.68 -3.85
CA GLY A 94 12.41 7.77 -4.65
C GLY A 94 11.66 9.09 -4.52
N LEU A 95 10.38 9.06 -4.12
CA LEU A 95 9.61 10.24 -3.74
C LEU A 95 10.09 10.73 -2.37
N ASN A 96 11.15 11.52 -2.38
CA ASN A 96 11.56 12.30 -1.22
C ASN A 96 10.46 13.34 -0.95
N ILE A 97 9.54 13.04 -0.03
CA ILE A 97 8.38 13.90 0.24
C ILE A 97 8.90 15.13 0.98
N PRO A 98 8.96 16.31 0.34
CA PRO A 98 9.48 17.48 1.01
C PRO A 98 8.49 17.90 2.10
N SER A 99 9.04 18.14 3.29
CA SER A 99 8.37 18.80 4.41
C SER A 99 8.17 20.26 4.00
N ASN A 100 7.00 20.59 3.45
CA ASN A 100 6.57 21.98 3.29
C ASN A 100 5.70 22.38 4.47
#